data_AF-A0ABD2GDY3-F1
#
_entry.id   AF-A0ABD2GDY3-F1
#
_cell.length_a   1.000
_cell.length_b   1.000
_cell.length_c   1.000
_cell.angle_alpha   90.00
_cell.angle_beta   90.00
_cell.angle_gamma   90.00
#
_symmetry.space_group_name_H-M   'P 1'
#
loop_
_entity.id
_entity.type
_entity.pdbx_description
1 polymer ?
#
loop_
_entity_poly.entity_id
_entity_poly.type
_entity_poly.pdbx_seq_one_letter_code
_entity_poly.pdbx_strand_id
1 'polypeptide(L)'
;MEEERTLSLVDVLEEDEELEEEASAVLAGSDSDHCSYPQGYVKRQALYACSSCTPKGGEAAGVCLACSYKCHEGHDLYELYTKRSFRCDCGNRKFMELQCKLFPDKEELNSLNRYSQNFFGLYCTCSRPYPDPDDQVEDEMIQCVVCEDWLHGRHLGCVVPDCVELQEMICESCMNTHSFLWSYAAHLSVLVPGAEVQVKEETEADESKTKLPHKEEKADNVEPSCKRSREEAEPSCRLKVLQAIGQKRVQSGAVFWPSGWRSKLCPCNTCKDLLSAASLSFLLDESDTVLAYETKGKSSEQRGHDPLMSALDNLNHVQQLEIIHGYNDMKTELKDFLQSFASEGKVVTPDDIRQFFEQQQSRKRGRDDAGRFYPT
;
A
#
# COMPACT_ATOMS: atom_id res chain seq x y z
N MET A 1 7.14 5.58 38.37
CA MET A 1 8.52 5.26 37.96
C MET A 1 8.33 4.61 36.60
N GLU A 2 8.45 5.40 35.54
CA GLU A 2 8.43 4.87 34.18
C GLU A 2 9.73 4.10 33.99
N GLU A 3 9.64 2.81 33.68
CA GLU A 3 10.80 2.01 33.31
C GLU A 3 11.36 2.59 32.01
N GLU A 4 12.59 3.11 32.05
CA GLU A 4 13.31 3.51 30.84
C GLU A 4 13.44 2.27 29.93
N ARG A 5 12.66 2.24 28.85
CA ARG A 5 12.76 1.24 27.79
C ARG A 5 14.16 1.33 27.19
N THR A 6 15.03 0.38 27.54
CA THR A 6 16.38 0.28 26.96
C THR A 6 16.27 -0.46 25.62
N LEU A 7 16.40 0.26 24.51
CA LEU A 7 16.46 -0.30 23.15
C LEU A 7 17.90 -0.68 22.81
N SER A 8 18.11 -1.85 22.19
CA SER A 8 19.41 -2.26 21.68
C SER A 8 19.71 -1.58 20.33
N LEU A 9 20.98 -1.40 19.96
CA LEU A 9 21.34 -0.86 18.64
C LEU A 9 20.87 -1.78 17.50
N VAL A 10 20.76 -3.10 17.76
CA VAL A 10 20.19 -4.03 16.78
C VAL A 10 18.71 -3.73 16.61
N ASP A 11 17.99 -3.49 17.71
CA ASP A 11 16.57 -3.13 17.68
C ASP A 11 16.36 -1.82 16.91
N VAL A 12 17.24 -0.82 17.11
CA VAL A 12 17.20 0.46 16.37
C VAL A 12 17.49 0.27 14.87
N LEU A 13 18.46 -0.57 14.51
CA LEU A 13 18.79 -0.81 13.10
C LEU A 13 17.72 -1.66 12.39
N GLU A 14 17.12 -2.61 13.10
CA GLU A 14 15.98 -3.39 12.61
C GLU A 14 14.75 -2.48 12.44
N GLU A 15 14.47 -1.60 13.40
CA GLU A 15 13.40 -0.59 13.30
C GLU A 15 13.64 0.39 12.13
N ASP A 16 14.87 0.89 11.95
CA ASP A 16 15.23 1.75 10.81
C ASP A 16 15.04 1.03 9.46
N GLU A 17 15.46 -0.24 9.36
CA GLU A 17 15.30 -1.04 8.13
C GLU A 17 13.83 -1.33 7.83
N GLU A 18 13.02 -1.63 8.85
CA GLU A 18 11.57 -1.81 8.74
C GLU A 18 10.88 -0.51 8.27
N LEU A 19 11.23 0.63 8.86
CA LEU A 19 10.71 1.95 8.46
C LEU A 19 11.08 2.32 7.02
N GLU A 20 12.32 2.03 6.60
CA GLU A 20 12.76 2.24 5.21
C GLU A 20 12.01 1.35 4.22
N GLU A 21 11.73 0.09 4.59
CA GLU A 21 10.95 -0.83 3.75
C GLU A 21 9.49 -0.37 3.61
N GLU A 22 8.88 0.08 4.71
CA GLU A 22 7.53 0.65 4.71
C GLU A 22 7.46 1.91 3.84
N ALA A 23 8.38 2.86 4.02
CA ALA A 23 8.44 4.07 3.21
C ALA A 23 8.62 3.74 1.72
N SER A 24 9.47 2.78 1.40
CA SER A 24 9.70 2.32 0.02
C SER A 24 8.45 1.69 -0.59
N ALA A 25 7.70 0.91 0.18
CA ALA A 25 6.43 0.34 -0.23
C ALA A 25 5.40 1.44 -0.55
N VAL A 26 5.24 2.44 0.30
CA VAL A 26 4.25 3.51 0.10
C VAL A 26 4.62 4.45 -1.05
N LEU A 27 5.91 4.62 -1.34
CA LEU A 27 6.38 5.53 -2.39
C LEU A 27 6.58 4.85 -3.74
N ALA A 28 6.70 3.52 -3.76
CA ALA A 28 6.80 2.59 -4.89
C ALA A 28 7.07 3.15 -6.31
N GLY A 29 8.24 3.76 -6.47
CA GLY A 29 8.72 4.26 -7.77
C GLY A 29 8.24 5.67 -8.12
N SER A 30 7.69 6.40 -7.15
CA SER A 30 7.55 7.85 -7.25
C SER A 30 8.94 8.47 -7.30
N ASP A 31 9.22 9.23 -8.36
CA ASP A 31 10.48 9.94 -8.53
C ASP A 31 10.54 11.11 -7.54
N SER A 32 11.65 11.22 -6.80
CA SER A 32 11.90 12.27 -5.81
C SER A 32 12.55 13.53 -6.41
N ASP A 33 13.08 13.44 -7.62
CA ASP A 33 13.82 14.51 -8.29
C ASP A 33 13.08 15.09 -9.49
N HIS A 34 12.26 14.29 -10.18
CA HIS A 34 11.52 14.73 -11.36
C HIS A 34 10.01 14.81 -11.11
N CYS A 35 9.41 15.92 -11.52
CA CYS A 35 7.94 16.06 -11.49
C CYS A 35 7.31 14.99 -12.39
N SER A 36 6.31 14.26 -11.87
CA SER A 36 5.55 13.27 -12.64
C SER A 36 4.64 13.85 -13.74
N TYR A 37 4.43 15.17 -13.80
CA TYR A 37 3.52 15.79 -14.78
C TYR A 37 3.78 15.41 -16.26
N PRO A 38 5.04 15.33 -16.76
CA PRO A 38 5.34 14.94 -18.14
C PRO A 38 5.01 13.47 -18.44
N GLN A 39 4.93 12.63 -17.41
CA GLN A 39 4.52 11.23 -17.54
C GLN A 39 3.00 11.09 -17.80
N GLY A 40 2.25 12.20 -17.72
CA GLY A 40 0.81 12.24 -17.97
C GLY A 40 0.02 11.70 -16.79
N TYR A 41 -1.06 10.97 -17.10
CA TYR A 41 -1.89 10.29 -16.09
C TYR A 41 -1.29 8.93 -15.78
N VAL A 42 -0.31 8.92 -14.88
CA VAL A 42 0.35 7.69 -14.44
C VAL A 42 -0.65 6.76 -13.77
N LYS A 43 -0.38 5.45 -13.87
CA LYS A 43 -1.31 4.43 -13.38
C LYS A 43 -1.59 4.62 -11.89
N ARG A 44 -0.53 4.71 -11.08
CA ARG A 44 -0.56 4.99 -9.64
C ARG A 44 0.71 5.75 -9.24
N GLN A 45 0.58 6.69 -8.31
CA GLN A 45 1.68 7.44 -7.71
C GLN A 45 1.30 7.94 -6.32
N ALA A 46 2.27 8.11 -5.42
CA ALA A 46 2.08 8.78 -4.15
C ALA A 46 1.75 10.26 -4.39
N LEU A 47 0.70 10.74 -3.72
CA LEU A 47 0.23 12.12 -3.84
C LEU A 47 0.15 12.81 -2.49
N TYR A 48 0.29 14.14 -2.55
CA TYR A 48 0.21 15.03 -1.41
C TYR A 48 -0.75 16.17 -1.75
N ALA A 49 -1.55 16.61 -0.77
CA ALA A 49 -2.30 17.86 -0.87
C ALA A 49 -1.67 18.91 0.03
N CYS A 50 -1.53 20.14 -0.46
CA CYS A 50 -0.88 21.22 0.28
C CYS A 50 -1.92 22.18 0.86
N SER A 51 -2.15 22.10 2.17
CA SER A 51 -3.14 22.95 2.84
C SER A 51 -2.70 24.41 2.90
N SER A 52 -1.39 24.68 2.95
CA SER A 52 -0.85 26.05 2.88
C SER A 52 -1.10 26.71 1.52
N CYS A 53 -1.05 25.95 0.42
CA CYS A 53 -1.30 26.48 -0.93
C CYS A 53 -2.77 26.40 -1.37
N THR A 54 -3.51 25.43 -0.85
CA THR A 54 -4.93 25.20 -1.14
C THR A 54 -5.74 25.18 0.16
N PRO A 55 -5.93 26.34 0.81
CA PRO A 55 -6.67 26.43 2.06
C PRO A 55 -8.16 26.13 1.87
N LYS A 56 -8.89 25.97 2.98
CA LYS A 56 -10.34 25.70 2.97
C LYS A 56 -11.08 26.74 2.11
N GLY A 57 -11.85 26.26 1.13
CA GLY A 57 -12.56 27.08 0.15
C GLY A 57 -11.82 27.27 -1.19
N GLY A 58 -10.56 26.82 -1.29
CA GLY A 58 -9.82 26.75 -2.55
C GLY A 58 -10.19 25.55 -3.43
N GLU A 59 -9.63 25.51 -4.64
CA GLU A 59 -9.74 24.33 -5.52
C GLU A 59 -8.82 23.21 -5.02
N ALA A 60 -9.35 21.98 -4.91
CA ALA A 60 -8.55 20.81 -4.54
C ALA A 60 -7.42 20.58 -5.55
N ALA A 61 -6.19 20.37 -5.05
CA ALA A 61 -5.02 20.12 -5.88
C ALA A 61 -4.14 19.04 -5.27
N GLY A 62 -3.55 18.18 -6.12
CA GLY A 62 -2.60 17.15 -5.71
C GLY A 62 -1.23 17.37 -6.33
N VAL A 63 -0.18 17.19 -5.54
CA VAL A 63 1.21 17.27 -5.99
C VAL A 63 1.91 15.92 -5.81
N CYS A 64 2.85 15.62 -6.71
CA CYS A 64 3.65 14.40 -6.63
C CYS A 64 4.81 14.52 -5.64
N LEU A 65 5.47 13.40 -5.34
CA LEU A 65 6.61 13.30 -4.42
C LEU A 65 7.72 14.33 -4.68
N ALA A 66 8.27 14.40 -5.90
CA ALA A 66 9.32 15.39 -6.17
C ALA A 66 8.86 16.84 -5.91
N CYS A 67 7.59 17.16 -6.17
CA CYS A 67 7.06 18.49 -5.92
C CYS A 67 6.84 18.78 -4.44
N SER A 68 6.46 17.77 -3.63
CA SER A 68 6.35 17.96 -2.17
C SER A 68 7.70 18.37 -1.58
N TYR A 69 8.79 17.73 -2.02
CA TYR A 69 10.13 18.06 -1.54
C TYR A 69 10.72 19.36 -2.10
N LYS A 70 10.57 19.64 -3.41
CA LYS A 70 11.31 20.77 -4.03
C LYS A 70 10.48 22.06 -4.10
N CYS A 71 9.16 21.96 -4.21
CA CYS A 71 8.27 23.10 -4.41
C CYS A 71 7.45 23.46 -3.16
N HIS A 72 7.10 22.46 -2.34
CA HIS A 72 6.28 22.63 -1.14
C HIS A 72 7.05 22.29 0.15
N GLU A 73 8.38 22.43 0.11
CA GLU A 73 9.23 22.30 1.29
C GLU A 73 8.81 23.30 2.37
N GLY A 74 8.58 22.82 3.59
CA GLY A 74 8.15 23.66 4.72
C GLY A 74 6.68 24.08 4.70
N HIS A 75 5.85 23.56 3.79
CA HIS A 75 4.40 23.71 3.83
C HIS A 75 3.72 22.56 4.57
N ASP A 76 2.48 22.79 5.00
CA ASP A 76 1.63 21.79 5.63
C ASP A 76 0.99 20.89 4.56
N LEU A 77 1.46 19.64 4.50
CA LEU A 77 1.06 18.65 3.51
C LEU A 77 0.22 17.53 4.16
N TYR A 78 -0.84 17.11 3.46
CA TYR A 78 -1.55 15.87 3.73
C TYR A 78 -1.04 14.79 2.78
N GLU A 79 -0.55 13.70 3.33
CA GLU A 79 -0.18 12.52 2.56
C GLU A 79 -1.46 11.78 2.15
N LEU A 80 -1.69 11.64 0.85
CA LEU A 80 -2.91 11.03 0.31
C LEU A 80 -2.71 9.59 -0.12
N TYR A 81 -1.51 9.06 0.14
CA TYR A 81 -1.08 7.74 -0.29
C TYR A 81 -1.12 7.63 -1.84
N THR A 82 -1.12 6.40 -2.37
CA THR A 82 -1.19 6.19 -3.82
C THR A 82 -2.58 6.45 -4.40
N LYS A 83 -2.64 7.17 -5.53
CA LYS A 83 -3.88 7.45 -6.27
C LYS A 83 -3.75 7.10 -7.74
N ARG A 84 -4.85 6.67 -8.35
CA ARG A 84 -4.87 6.20 -9.74
C ARG A 84 -5.11 7.30 -10.78
N SER A 85 -4.46 7.17 -11.94
CA SER A 85 -4.69 8.03 -13.12
C SER A 85 -4.70 9.52 -12.79
N PHE A 86 -3.70 9.98 -12.03
CA PHE A 86 -3.59 11.36 -11.58
C PHE A 86 -2.37 12.04 -12.21
N ARG A 87 -2.47 13.33 -12.53
CA ARG A 87 -1.39 14.16 -13.06
C ARG A 87 -1.09 15.32 -12.11
N CYS A 88 0.17 15.55 -11.79
CA CYS A 88 0.59 16.51 -10.75
C CYS A 88 0.13 17.95 -11.05
N ASP A 89 -0.66 18.54 -10.15
CA ASP A 89 -1.20 19.90 -10.29
C ASP A 89 -0.20 21.00 -9.95
N CYS A 90 0.94 20.69 -9.32
CA CYS A 90 1.90 21.68 -8.80
C CYS A 90 2.16 22.82 -9.81
N GLY A 91 1.87 24.06 -9.43
CA GLY A 91 2.11 25.24 -10.24
C GLY A 91 1.18 25.46 -11.44
N ASN A 92 0.08 24.71 -11.56
CA ASN A 92 -1.00 25.09 -12.46
C ASN A 92 -1.88 26.19 -11.84
N ARG A 93 -2.96 26.60 -12.52
CA ARG A 93 -3.80 27.73 -12.09
C ARG A 93 -4.42 27.58 -10.69
N LYS A 94 -4.47 26.37 -10.13
CA LYS A 94 -4.98 26.11 -8.78
C LYS A 94 -4.08 26.68 -7.70
N PHE A 95 -2.84 26.99 -8.06
CA PHE A 95 -1.86 27.64 -7.21
C PHE A 95 -1.77 29.11 -7.62
N MET A 96 -1.96 30.03 -6.66
CA MET A 96 -2.05 31.46 -6.97
C MET A 96 -0.72 32.06 -7.48
N GLU A 97 0.36 31.92 -6.70
CA GLU A 97 1.66 32.53 -7.01
C GLU A 97 2.79 31.52 -7.17
N LEU A 98 2.51 30.23 -6.97
CA LEU A 98 3.54 29.18 -7.00
C LEU A 98 3.65 28.60 -8.40
N GLN A 99 4.86 28.60 -8.96
CA GLN A 99 5.20 27.85 -10.17
C GLN A 99 6.01 26.61 -9.82
N CYS A 100 5.85 25.53 -10.59
CA CYS A 100 6.61 24.31 -10.38
C CYS A 100 8.08 24.51 -10.77
N LYS A 101 9.00 24.35 -9.82
CA LYS A 101 10.45 24.47 -10.06
C LYS A 101 11.01 23.36 -10.97
N LEU A 102 10.32 22.22 -11.02
CA LEU A 102 10.78 21.02 -11.73
C LEU A 102 10.21 20.91 -13.15
N PHE A 103 8.99 21.42 -13.37
CA PHE A 103 8.36 21.42 -14.69
C PHE A 103 7.38 22.60 -14.82
N PRO A 104 7.85 23.77 -15.29
CA PRO A 104 7.03 24.99 -15.36
C PRO A 104 5.92 24.94 -16.42
N ASP A 105 6.15 24.25 -17.55
CA ASP A 105 5.29 24.31 -18.74
C ASP A 105 4.07 23.38 -18.62
N LYS A 106 3.11 23.75 -17.77
CA LYS A 106 1.89 22.97 -17.53
C LYS A 106 0.65 23.57 -18.19
N GLU A 107 -0.32 22.70 -18.47
CA GLU A 107 -1.68 23.10 -18.81
C GLU A 107 -2.33 23.76 -17.59
N GLU A 108 -3.30 24.63 -17.84
CA GLU A 108 -3.98 25.36 -16.77
C GLU A 108 -4.69 24.42 -15.78
N LEU A 109 -5.23 23.30 -16.28
CA LEU A 109 -6.00 22.32 -15.51
C LEU A 109 -5.77 20.90 -16.01
N ASN A 110 -5.79 19.95 -15.07
CA ASN A 110 -5.85 18.52 -15.35
C ASN A 110 -7.30 18.03 -15.26
N SER A 111 -8.01 18.02 -16.38
CA SER A 111 -9.46 17.74 -16.42
C SER A 111 -9.87 16.30 -16.07
N LEU A 112 -8.93 15.34 -16.12
CA LEU A 112 -9.21 13.94 -15.76
C LEU A 112 -8.86 13.60 -14.31
N ASN A 113 -8.23 14.52 -13.57
CA ASN A 113 -7.96 14.32 -12.15
C ASN A 113 -9.26 14.22 -11.35
N ARG A 114 -9.28 13.31 -10.37
CA ARG A 114 -10.40 13.13 -9.44
C ARG A 114 -9.98 13.60 -8.05
N TYR A 115 -10.86 14.33 -7.40
CA TYR A 115 -10.61 14.93 -6.10
C TYR A 115 -11.70 14.51 -5.11
N SER A 116 -11.28 14.07 -3.93
CA SER A 116 -12.14 13.78 -2.78
C SER A 116 -11.92 14.81 -1.67
N GLN A 117 -12.66 14.66 -0.58
CA GLN A 117 -12.43 15.45 0.64
C GLN A 117 -11.01 15.29 1.24
N ASN A 118 -10.28 14.22 0.89
CA ASN A 118 -8.93 13.98 1.40
C ASN A 118 -7.96 15.10 1.01
N PHE A 119 -8.19 15.75 -0.14
CA PHE A 119 -7.38 16.87 -0.60
C PHE A 119 -7.53 18.12 0.29
N PHE A 120 -8.47 18.12 1.24
CA PHE A 120 -8.64 19.14 2.26
C PHE A 120 -8.37 18.61 3.67
N GLY A 121 -7.72 17.44 3.79
CA GLY A 121 -7.41 16.80 5.06
C GLY A 121 -8.65 16.34 5.81
N LEU A 122 -9.72 15.98 5.09
CA LEU A 122 -10.94 15.39 5.66
C LEU A 122 -11.13 13.97 5.13
N TYR A 123 -11.59 13.09 5.99
CA TYR A 123 -11.66 11.67 5.71
C TYR A 123 -12.95 11.06 6.23
N CYS A 124 -13.28 9.89 5.69
CA CYS A 124 -14.41 9.06 6.07
C CYS A 124 -15.78 9.76 5.88
N THR A 125 -16.87 9.04 6.10
CA THR A 125 -18.23 9.58 6.07
C THR A 125 -18.51 10.59 7.20
N CYS A 126 -17.65 10.65 8.21
CA CYS A 126 -17.72 11.64 9.29
C CYS A 126 -17.09 12.99 8.95
N SER A 127 -16.36 13.09 7.82
CA SER A 127 -15.69 14.32 7.35
C SER A 127 -14.84 14.99 8.43
N ARG A 128 -14.01 14.18 9.10
CA ARG A 128 -13.10 14.62 10.16
C ARG A 128 -11.64 14.57 9.70
N PRO A 129 -10.75 15.38 10.31
CA PRO A 129 -9.32 15.29 10.01
C PRO A 129 -8.72 13.99 10.50
N TYR A 130 -7.51 13.68 10.02
CA TYR A 130 -6.71 12.56 10.52
C TYR A 130 -5.23 12.99 10.60
N PRO A 131 -4.56 12.82 11.76
CA PRO A 131 -5.13 12.41 13.04
C PRO A 131 -6.14 13.45 13.58
N ASP A 132 -7.24 12.99 14.18
CA ASP A 132 -8.27 13.87 14.75
C ASP A 132 -7.93 14.21 16.22
N PRO A 133 -7.56 15.46 16.56
CA PRO A 133 -7.25 15.82 17.94
C PRO A 133 -8.43 15.69 18.89
N ASP A 134 -9.67 15.70 18.37
CA ASP A 134 -10.90 15.58 19.14
C ASP A 134 -11.43 14.13 19.21
N ASP A 135 -10.74 13.17 18.58
CA ASP A 135 -11.10 11.75 18.62
C ASP A 135 -10.05 10.94 19.39
N GLN A 136 -10.46 10.40 20.53
CA GLN A 136 -9.60 9.58 21.38
C GLN A 136 -9.67 8.08 21.04
N VAL A 137 -10.50 7.71 20.05
CA VAL A 137 -10.67 6.33 19.65
C VAL A 137 -9.68 6.03 18.52
N GLU A 138 -8.61 5.32 18.86
CA GLU A 138 -7.71 4.70 17.89
C GLU A 138 -8.52 3.86 16.90
N ASP A 139 -8.27 4.05 15.61
CA ASP A 139 -8.95 3.34 14.53
C ASP A 139 -7.98 3.08 13.40
N GLU A 140 -8.22 1.98 12.70
CA GLU A 140 -7.55 1.69 11.45
C GLU A 140 -8.30 2.39 10.32
N MET A 141 -7.58 3.18 9.52
CA MET A 141 -8.13 3.76 8.30
C MET A 141 -7.94 2.78 7.14
N ILE A 142 -9.01 2.51 6.39
CA ILE A 142 -9.00 1.58 5.27
C ILE A 142 -9.42 2.32 4.01
N GLN A 143 -8.61 2.23 2.95
CA GLN A 143 -8.90 2.88 1.68
C GLN A 143 -9.89 2.06 0.85
N CYS A 144 -10.95 2.70 0.36
CA CYS A 144 -11.86 2.10 -0.60
C CYS A 144 -11.22 2.07 -2.00
N VAL A 145 -11.15 0.91 -2.65
CA VAL A 145 -10.48 0.78 -3.97
C VAL A 145 -11.23 1.46 -5.13
N VAL A 146 -12.50 1.84 -4.94
CA VAL A 146 -13.31 2.49 -5.98
C VAL A 146 -13.21 4.01 -5.94
N CYS A 147 -13.48 4.62 -4.78
CA CYS A 147 -13.42 6.08 -4.62
C CYS A 147 -12.05 6.58 -4.16
N GLU A 148 -11.15 5.68 -3.75
CA GLU A 148 -9.86 5.96 -3.12
C GLU A 148 -9.98 6.83 -1.85
N ASP A 149 -11.17 6.97 -1.26
CA ASP A 149 -11.36 7.64 0.03
C ASP A 149 -10.94 6.71 1.18
N TRP A 150 -10.46 7.29 2.27
CA TRP A 150 -10.08 6.58 3.49
C TRP A 150 -11.24 6.61 4.48
N LEU A 151 -11.57 5.45 5.06
CA LEU A 151 -12.68 5.31 6.00
C LEU A 151 -12.20 4.65 7.29
N HIS A 152 -12.67 5.18 8.41
CA HIS A 152 -12.53 4.55 9.72
C HIS A 152 -13.20 3.17 9.73
N GLY A 153 -12.56 2.16 10.32
CA GLY A 153 -13.09 0.80 10.46
C GLY A 153 -14.48 0.79 11.09
N ARG A 154 -14.69 1.58 12.16
CA ARG A 154 -15.98 1.70 12.85
C ARG A 154 -17.13 2.28 12.01
N HIS A 155 -16.82 3.00 10.93
CA HIS A 155 -17.81 3.62 10.04
C HIS A 155 -18.05 2.82 8.76
N LEU A 156 -17.52 1.60 8.64
CA LEU A 156 -17.73 0.74 7.48
C LEU A 156 -19.08 0.02 7.48
N GLY A 157 -19.83 0.03 8.59
CA GLY A 157 -21.10 -0.67 8.70
C GLY A 157 -20.97 -2.20 8.68
N CYS A 158 -19.76 -2.73 8.91
CA CYS A 158 -19.48 -4.15 9.05
C CYS A 158 -18.31 -4.35 10.01
N VAL A 159 -18.12 -5.60 10.45
CA VAL A 159 -16.93 -5.98 11.24
C VAL A 159 -15.74 -6.07 10.29
N VAL A 160 -14.65 -5.38 10.63
CA VAL A 160 -13.38 -5.45 9.92
C VAL A 160 -12.76 -6.81 10.18
N PRO A 161 -12.40 -7.60 9.14
CA PRO A 161 -11.72 -8.88 9.33
C PRO A 161 -10.31 -8.70 9.87
N ASP A 162 -9.84 -9.60 10.74
CA ASP A 162 -8.49 -9.55 11.37
C ASP A 162 -7.30 -9.60 10.40
N CYS A 163 -7.53 -9.90 9.10
CA CYS A 163 -6.48 -9.99 8.07
C CYS A 163 -6.76 -9.00 6.94
N VAL A 164 -6.71 -7.71 7.25
CA VAL A 164 -6.95 -6.60 6.31
C VAL A 164 -5.86 -6.48 5.24
N GLU A 165 -4.61 -6.80 5.58
CA GLU A 165 -3.43 -6.61 4.72
C GLU A 165 -3.50 -7.35 3.38
N LEU A 166 -4.31 -8.42 3.30
CA LEU A 166 -4.45 -9.24 2.10
C LEU A 166 -5.76 -9.01 1.33
N GLN A 167 -6.56 -8.02 1.74
CA GLN A 167 -7.92 -7.83 1.26
C GLN A 167 -8.15 -6.42 0.71
N GLU A 168 -8.88 -6.33 -0.41
CA GLU A 168 -9.34 -5.05 -0.92
C GLU A 168 -10.71 -4.71 -0.34
N MET A 169 -10.98 -3.44 -0.05
CA MET A 169 -12.26 -2.99 0.49
C MET A 169 -12.98 -2.07 -0.50
N ILE A 170 -14.28 -2.30 -0.70
CA ILE A 170 -15.17 -1.36 -1.39
C ILE A 170 -16.22 -0.88 -0.38
N CYS A 171 -16.30 0.44 -0.18
CA CYS A 171 -17.22 1.03 0.78
C CYS A 171 -18.68 0.87 0.35
N GLU A 172 -19.60 0.93 1.32
CA GLU A 172 -21.04 0.76 1.09
C GLU A 172 -21.57 1.71 0.00
N SER A 173 -21.16 2.97 0.02
CA SER A 173 -21.57 3.97 -0.99
C SER A 173 -21.18 3.54 -2.43
N CYS A 174 -19.96 3.03 -2.61
CA CYS A 174 -19.50 2.54 -3.91
C CYS A 174 -20.21 1.24 -4.31
N MET A 175 -20.45 0.33 -3.36
CA MET A 175 -21.21 -0.90 -3.60
C MET A 175 -22.65 -0.60 -4.03
N ASN A 176 -23.30 0.38 -3.40
CA ASN A 176 -24.67 0.79 -3.73
C ASN A 176 -24.74 1.55 -5.06
N THR A 177 -23.76 2.40 -5.35
CA THR A 177 -23.64 3.08 -6.65
C THR A 177 -23.43 2.07 -7.79
N HIS A 178 -22.67 1.00 -7.52
CA HIS A 178 -22.35 -0.04 -8.50
C HIS A 178 -22.95 -1.37 -8.09
N SER A 179 -24.29 -1.41 -8.00
CA SER A 179 -25.05 -2.51 -7.39
C SER A 179 -24.83 -3.89 -8.00
N PHE A 180 -24.33 -3.99 -9.24
CA PHE A 180 -23.93 -5.26 -9.85
C PHE A 180 -22.77 -5.94 -9.10
N LEU A 181 -21.95 -5.19 -8.34
CA LEU A 181 -20.90 -5.74 -7.49
C LEU A 181 -21.47 -6.57 -6.34
N TRP A 182 -22.70 -6.28 -5.86
CA TRP A 182 -23.36 -7.11 -4.85
C TRP A 182 -23.60 -8.54 -5.34
N SER A 183 -23.86 -8.74 -6.64
CA SER A 183 -23.96 -10.07 -7.23
C SER A 183 -22.65 -10.83 -7.16
N TYR A 184 -21.50 -10.15 -7.25
CA TYR A 184 -20.21 -10.80 -7.03
C TYR A 184 -19.95 -11.03 -5.53
N ALA A 185 -20.24 -10.03 -4.69
CA ALA A 185 -20.00 -10.10 -3.25
C ALA A 185 -20.72 -11.29 -2.61
N ALA A 186 -21.98 -11.53 -2.96
CA ALA A 186 -22.78 -12.66 -2.45
C ALA A 186 -22.13 -14.04 -2.64
N HIS A 187 -21.16 -14.18 -3.54
CA HIS A 187 -20.47 -15.45 -3.82
C HIS A 187 -18.95 -15.42 -3.58
N LEU A 188 -18.34 -14.24 -3.51
CA LEU A 188 -16.88 -14.07 -3.54
C LEU A 188 -16.31 -13.41 -2.29
N SER A 189 -17.07 -12.55 -1.60
CA SER A 189 -16.56 -11.78 -0.47
C SER A 189 -16.32 -12.66 0.75
N VAL A 190 -15.45 -12.23 1.66
CA VAL A 190 -15.31 -12.86 2.97
C VAL A 190 -16.63 -12.73 3.74
N LEU A 191 -17.20 -13.86 4.15
CA LEU A 191 -18.34 -13.87 5.07
C LEU A 191 -17.77 -13.70 6.47
N VAL A 192 -18.04 -12.56 7.10
CA VAL A 192 -17.69 -12.35 8.52
C VAL A 192 -18.84 -12.93 9.35
N PRO A 193 -18.62 -13.96 10.18
CA PRO A 193 -19.64 -14.45 11.10
C PRO A 193 -19.96 -13.34 12.10
N GLY A 194 -21.18 -12.80 12.07
CA GLY A 194 -21.58 -11.73 12.99
C GLY A 194 -22.77 -10.88 12.53
N ALA A 195 -23.12 -10.92 11.25
CA ALA A 195 -24.32 -10.27 10.72
C ALA A 195 -25.53 -11.25 10.67
N GLU A 196 -25.82 -11.92 11.78
CA GLU A 196 -27.12 -12.59 11.97
C GLU A 196 -27.93 -11.81 13.01
N VAL A 197 -28.82 -10.96 12.51
CA VAL A 197 -29.90 -10.41 13.33
C VAL A 197 -30.82 -11.56 13.70
N GLN A 198 -30.96 -11.80 15.00
CA GLN A 198 -31.74 -12.88 15.60
C GLN A 198 -33.17 -12.94 15.04
N VAL A 199 -33.51 -14.03 14.37
CA VAL A 199 -34.90 -14.50 14.29
C VAL A 199 -34.90 -15.92 14.82
N LYS A 200 -35.41 -16.08 16.05
CA LYS A 200 -35.72 -17.38 16.65
C LYS A 200 -36.87 -17.99 15.86
N GLU A 201 -36.67 -19.19 15.33
CA GLU A 201 -37.74 -20.18 15.28
C GLU A 201 -37.17 -21.53 15.73
N GLU A 202 -37.77 -22.02 16.81
CA GLU A 202 -37.58 -23.35 17.38
C GLU A 202 -38.27 -24.38 16.49
N THR A 203 -37.63 -25.52 16.26
CA THR A 203 -38.30 -26.84 16.34
C THR A 203 -37.25 -27.96 16.32
N GLU A 204 -37.38 -28.84 17.31
CA GLU A 204 -36.51 -29.98 17.58
C GLU A 204 -36.85 -31.21 16.73
N ALA A 205 -35.79 -32.03 16.54
CA ALA A 205 -35.76 -33.49 16.43
C ALA A 205 -36.46 -34.20 15.24
N ASP A 206 -35.70 -34.97 14.44
CA ASP A 206 -35.57 -36.42 14.70
C ASP A 206 -34.47 -37.08 13.82
N GLU A 207 -34.03 -38.23 14.31
CA GLU A 207 -32.81 -38.98 14.13
C GLU A 207 -32.67 -39.84 12.84
N SER A 208 -31.42 -39.85 12.33
CA SER A 208 -30.61 -41.05 12.05
C SER A 208 -30.82 -41.91 10.78
N LYS A 209 -29.64 -42.23 10.19
CA LYS A 209 -29.15 -43.57 9.80
C LYS A 209 -29.21 -44.04 8.31
N THR A 210 -28.01 -44.07 7.70
CA THR A 210 -27.29 -45.30 7.24
C THR A 210 -27.02 -45.50 5.71
N LYS A 211 -25.70 -45.52 5.41
CA LYS A 211 -24.92 -46.37 4.46
C LYS A 211 -25.07 -46.30 2.92
N LEU A 212 -23.92 -46.02 2.32
CA LEU A 212 -23.42 -46.45 1.00
C LEU A 212 -23.43 -47.99 0.84
N PRO A 213 -23.42 -48.51 -0.40
CA PRO A 213 -22.16 -49.06 -0.89
C PRO A 213 -21.85 -48.83 -2.39
N HIS A 214 -20.55 -48.84 -2.68
CA HIS A 214 -19.89 -48.89 -3.98
C HIS A 214 -20.05 -50.27 -4.67
N LYS A 215 -20.19 -50.30 -6.01
CA LYS A 215 -19.66 -51.40 -6.85
C LYS A 215 -19.50 -50.98 -8.31
N GLU A 216 -18.38 -51.39 -8.91
CA GLU A 216 -17.86 -51.06 -10.25
C GLU A 216 -18.31 -52.02 -11.37
N GLU A 217 -18.27 -51.50 -12.62
CA GLU A 217 -18.18 -52.13 -13.97
C GLU A 217 -19.30 -53.10 -14.44
N LYS A 218 -19.81 -53.11 -15.70
CA LYS A 218 -19.20 -52.92 -17.03
C LYS A 218 -20.26 -52.67 -18.14
N ALA A 219 -19.78 -52.34 -19.34
CA ALA A 219 -20.46 -51.80 -20.53
C ALA A 219 -21.49 -52.68 -21.28
N ASP A 220 -22.45 -52.03 -21.95
CA ASP A 220 -22.86 -52.40 -23.32
C ASP A 220 -23.42 -51.19 -24.10
N ASN A 221 -23.27 -51.25 -25.42
CA ASN A 221 -23.25 -50.17 -26.41
C ASN A 221 -24.50 -50.24 -27.29
N VAL A 222 -25.33 -49.19 -27.34
CA VAL A 222 -26.28 -48.95 -28.45
C VAL A 222 -26.48 -47.45 -28.66
N GLU A 223 -25.89 -46.92 -29.73
CA GLU A 223 -26.30 -45.65 -30.34
C GLU A 223 -27.69 -45.78 -31.02
N PRO A 224 -28.41 -44.66 -31.17
CA PRO A 224 -28.51 -44.15 -32.53
C PRO A 224 -28.25 -42.65 -32.65
N SER A 225 -27.33 -42.34 -33.56
CA SER A 225 -27.13 -41.09 -34.28
C SER A 225 -28.43 -40.39 -34.73
N CYS A 226 -28.54 -39.08 -34.47
CA CYS A 226 -28.95 -38.09 -35.48
C CYS A 226 -28.62 -36.64 -35.07
N LYS A 227 -27.51 -36.13 -35.64
CA LYS A 227 -27.34 -34.81 -36.29
C LYS A 227 -27.74 -33.52 -35.53
N ARG A 228 -26.74 -33.00 -34.81
CA ARG A 228 -26.21 -31.62 -34.81
C ARG A 228 -27.08 -30.50 -35.42
N SER A 229 -27.47 -29.55 -34.57
CA SER A 229 -27.25 -28.13 -34.82
C SER A 229 -26.31 -27.60 -33.73
N ARG A 230 -25.06 -27.36 -34.11
CA ARG A 230 -24.05 -26.70 -33.28
C ARG A 230 -24.42 -25.22 -33.23
N GLU A 231 -25.24 -24.84 -32.26
CA GLU A 231 -25.25 -23.47 -31.77
C GLU A 231 -23.94 -23.30 -31.00
N GLU A 232 -23.11 -22.38 -31.46
CA GLU A 232 -21.96 -21.94 -30.69
C GLU A 232 -22.51 -21.33 -29.40
N ALA A 233 -22.42 -22.07 -28.29
CA ALA A 233 -22.77 -21.55 -26.98
C ALA A 233 -21.85 -20.36 -26.71
N GLU A 234 -22.41 -19.14 -26.79
CA GLU A 234 -21.72 -17.95 -26.30
C GLU A 234 -21.17 -18.26 -24.89
N PRO A 235 -19.95 -17.81 -24.55
CA PRO A 235 -19.43 -18.00 -23.21
C PRO A 235 -20.44 -17.38 -22.23
N SER A 236 -21.10 -18.23 -21.44
CA SER A 236 -22.18 -17.82 -20.55
C SER A 236 -21.66 -16.73 -19.62
N CYS A 237 -22.27 -15.54 -19.67
CA CYS A 237 -21.88 -14.41 -18.85
C CYS A 237 -21.97 -14.77 -17.36
N ARG A 238 -20.81 -14.82 -16.67
CA ARG A 238 -20.73 -15.16 -15.24
C ARG A 238 -21.60 -14.24 -14.38
N LEU A 239 -21.64 -12.94 -14.65
CA LEU A 239 -22.49 -12.01 -13.89
C LEU A 239 -23.97 -12.41 -13.98
N LYS A 240 -24.46 -12.72 -15.18
CA LYS A 240 -25.85 -13.17 -15.37
C LYS A 240 -26.13 -14.50 -14.65
N VAL A 241 -25.16 -15.42 -14.64
CA VAL A 241 -25.26 -16.67 -13.88
C VAL A 241 -25.37 -16.39 -12.37
N LEU A 242 -24.52 -15.52 -11.82
CA LEU A 242 -24.58 -15.15 -10.40
C LEU A 242 -25.90 -14.44 -10.04
N GLN A 243 -26.39 -13.55 -10.92
CA GLN A 243 -27.69 -12.90 -10.75
C GLN A 243 -28.85 -13.90 -10.73
N ALA A 244 -28.78 -14.96 -11.54
CA ALA A 244 -29.80 -16.01 -11.58
C ALA A 244 -29.80 -16.92 -10.34
N ILE A 245 -28.64 -17.14 -9.71
CA ILE A 245 -28.54 -17.91 -8.45
C ILE A 245 -29.21 -17.14 -7.29
N GLY A 246 -29.27 -15.81 -7.38
CA GLY A 246 -29.91 -14.94 -6.39
C GLY A 246 -29.01 -14.58 -5.21
N GLN A 247 -29.38 -13.53 -4.48
CA GLN A 247 -28.60 -12.99 -3.37
C GLN A 247 -29.00 -13.62 -2.04
N LYS A 248 -28.02 -14.18 -1.32
CA LYS A 248 -28.18 -14.62 0.08
C LYS A 248 -27.67 -13.60 1.11
N ARG A 249 -27.03 -12.52 0.66
CA ARG A 249 -26.37 -11.52 1.50
C ARG A 249 -27.20 -10.23 1.57
N VAL A 250 -27.29 -9.64 2.77
CA VAL A 250 -27.84 -8.28 2.97
C VAL A 250 -26.91 -7.27 2.28
N GLN A 251 -27.48 -6.41 1.43
CA GLN A 251 -26.75 -5.34 0.73
C GLN A 251 -26.52 -4.14 1.66
N SER A 252 -25.68 -4.31 2.67
CA SER A 252 -25.29 -3.23 3.58
C SER A 252 -23.86 -3.42 4.08
N GLY A 253 -23.25 -2.30 4.46
CA GLY A 253 -21.87 -2.20 4.91
C GLY A 253 -20.84 -2.30 3.78
N ALA A 254 -19.58 -2.08 4.13
CA ALA A 254 -18.46 -2.28 3.22
C ALA A 254 -18.26 -3.77 2.92
N VAL A 255 -17.66 -4.04 1.76
CA VAL A 255 -17.32 -5.39 1.32
C VAL A 255 -15.83 -5.54 1.23
N PHE A 256 -15.31 -6.52 1.98
CA PHE A 256 -13.93 -6.98 1.89
C PHE A 256 -13.83 -8.15 0.91
N TRP A 257 -12.87 -8.05 0.01
CA TRP A 257 -12.66 -8.96 -1.09
C TRP A 257 -11.37 -9.75 -0.88
N PRO A 258 -11.40 -11.09 -1.05
CA PRO A 258 -10.19 -11.89 -0.92
C PRO A 258 -9.22 -11.61 -2.07
N SER A 259 -7.95 -11.99 -1.87
CA SER A 259 -6.93 -11.90 -2.91
C SER A 259 -7.37 -12.57 -4.23
N GLY A 260 -7.03 -11.91 -5.35
CA GLY A 260 -7.37 -12.38 -6.69
C GLY A 260 -8.86 -12.36 -7.05
N TRP A 261 -9.73 -11.67 -6.30
CA TRP A 261 -11.15 -11.55 -6.65
C TRP A 261 -11.38 -10.86 -8.01
N ARG A 262 -10.49 -9.96 -8.42
CA ARG A 262 -10.52 -9.25 -9.71
C ARG A 262 -10.54 -10.22 -10.89
N SER A 263 -9.69 -11.26 -10.87
CA SER A 263 -9.71 -12.37 -11.84
C SER A 263 -11.05 -13.13 -11.94
N LYS A 264 -11.90 -13.02 -10.92
CA LYS A 264 -13.23 -13.67 -10.88
C LYS A 264 -14.32 -12.81 -11.51
N LEU A 265 -14.04 -11.56 -11.86
CA LEU A 265 -14.95 -10.72 -12.63
C LEU A 265 -15.17 -11.30 -14.04
N CYS A 266 -16.37 -11.11 -14.59
CA CYS A 266 -16.71 -11.67 -15.89
C CYS A 266 -15.98 -10.92 -17.03
N PRO A 267 -15.21 -11.62 -17.91
CA PRO A 267 -14.45 -10.99 -18.97
C PRO A 267 -15.24 -10.77 -20.28
N CYS A 268 -16.55 -11.04 -20.31
CA CYS A 268 -17.36 -10.88 -21.52
C CYS A 268 -17.51 -9.40 -21.91
N ASN A 269 -17.73 -9.11 -23.20
CA ASN A 269 -17.81 -7.73 -23.71
C ASN A 269 -18.89 -6.91 -23.01
N THR A 270 -20.06 -7.51 -22.74
CA THR A 270 -21.15 -6.83 -22.02
C THR A 270 -20.74 -6.38 -20.62
N CYS A 271 -19.96 -7.20 -19.89
CA CYS A 271 -19.48 -6.84 -18.55
C CYS A 271 -18.33 -5.83 -18.61
N LYS A 272 -17.48 -5.89 -19.64
CA LYS A 272 -16.45 -4.87 -19.88
C LYS A 272 -17.07 -3.51 -20.18
N ASP A 273 -18.12 -3.48 -21.00
CA ASP A 273 -18.85 -2.25 -21.32
C ASP A 273 -19.55 -1.69 -20.07
N LEU A 274 -20.14 -2.56 -19.24
CA LEU A 274 -20.73 -2.18 -17.95
C LEU A 274 -19.70 -1.56 -17.00
N LEU A 275 -18.53 -2.19 -16.86
CA LEU A 275 -17.43 -1.67 -16.03
C LEU A 275 -16.91 -0.33 -16.59
N SER A 276 -16.77 -0.21 -17.90
CA SER A 276 -16.33 1.02 -18.57
C SER A 276 -17.30 2.18 -18.35
N ALA A 277 -18.61 1.93 -18.54
CA ALA A 277 -19.65 2.92 -18.27
C ALA A 277 -19.66 3.38 -16.80
N ALA A 278 -19.31 2.49 -15.88
CA ALA A 278 -19.16 2.79 -14.45
C ALA A 278 -17.81 3.43 -14.08
N SER A 279 -16.88 3.64 -15.03
CA SER A 279 -15.48 4.04 -14.76
C SER A 279 -14.69 3.06 -13.88
N LEU A 280 -15.03 1.77 -13.92
CA LEU A 280 -14.47 0.68 -13.13
C LEU A 280 -13.59 -0.31 -13.92
N SER A 281 -13.18 0.04 -15.16
CA SER A 281 -12.37 -0.84 -16.01
C SER A 281 -11.04 -1.28 -15.35
N PHE A 282 -10.51 -0.47 -14.43
CA PHE A 282 -9.29 -0.77 -13.68
C PHE A 282 -9.40 -2.01 -12.78
N LEU A 283 -10.62 -2.40 -12.37
CA LEU A 283 -10.82 -3.62 -11.58
C LEU A 283 -10.43 -4.90 -12.32
N LEU A 284 -10.30 -4.86 -13.65
CA LEU A 284 -9.81 -5.99 -14.45
C LEU A 284 -8.28 -6.07 -14.51
N ASP A 285 -7.59 -5.07 -13.98
CA ASP A 285 -6.13 -4.98 -14.03
C ASP A 285 -5.55 -5.27 -12.64
N GLU A 286 -4.96 -6.47 -12.49
CA GLU A 286 -4.34 -6.92 -11.23
C GLU A 286 -3.13 -6.05 -10.83
N SER A 287 -2.48 -5.39 -11.80
CA SER A 287 -1.34 -4.52 -11.52
C SER A 287 -1.75 -3.10 -11.06
N ASP A 288 -3.05 -2.85 -10.92
CA ASP A 288 -3.63 -1.62 -10.37
C ASP A 288 -3.87 -1.69 -8.86
N THR A 289 -3.73 -2.85 -8.23
CA THR A 289 -3.92 -2.99 -6.76
C THR A 289 -2.91 -2.13 -5.97
N VAL A 290 -3.25 -1.79 -4.72
CA VAL A 290 -2.31 -1.07 -3.82
C VAL A 290 -1.11 -1.96 -3.57
N LEU A 291 -1.36 -3.23 -3.27
CA LEU A 291 -0.32 -4.24 -3.06
C LEU A 291 0.64 -4.35 -4.27
N ALA A 292 0.13 -4.34 -5.51
CA ALA A 292 0.99 -4.37 -6.70
C ALA A 292 1.81 -3.08 -6.88
N TYR A 293 1.31 -1.95 -6.37
CA TYR A 293 2.08 -0.72 -6.28
C TYR A 293 3.17 -0.90 -5.21
N GLU A 294 2.84 -1.23 -3.97
CA GLU A 294 3.79 -1.43 -2.87
C GLU A 294 4.90 -2.43 -3.19
N THR A 295 4.54 -3.57 -3.79
CA THR A 295 5.51 -4.60 -4.19
C THR A 295 6.53 -4.06 -5.20
N LYS A 296 6.14 -3.12 -6.07
CA LYS A 296 7.10 -2.47 -6.98
C LYS A 296 8.11 -1.65 -6.21
N GLY A 297 7.70 -0.98 -5.14
CA GLY A 297 8.60 -0.24 -4.24
C GLY A 297 9.61 -1.15 -3.56
N LYS A 298 9.15 -2.27 -3.01
CA LYS A 298 10.02 -3.27 -2.36
C LYS A 298 10.99 -3.95 -3.34
N SER A 299 10.58 -4.17 -4.59
CA SER A 299 11.40 -4.83 -5.62
C SER A 299 12.31 -3.89 -6.41
N SER A 300 12.04 -2.58 -6.39
CA SER A 300 12.86 -1.57 -7.02
C SER A 300 14.15 -1.44 -6.21
N GLU A 301 15.28 -1.83 -6.78
CA GLU A 301 16.62 -1.68 -6.20
C GLU A 301 17.06 -0.21 -5.98
N GLN A 302 16.13 0.72 -5.81
CA GLN A 302 16.39 2.01 -5.20
C GLN A 302 16.47 1.79 -3.68
N ARG A 303 17.56 1.13 -3.24
CA ARG A 303 18.08 1.36 -1.90
C ARG A 303 18.11 2.87 -1.71
N GLY A 304 17.48 3.35 -0.64
CA GLY A 304 17.44 4.77 -0.32
C GLY A 304 18.80 5.41 -0.57
N HIS A 305 18.77 6.58 -1.19
CA HIS A 305 19.96 7.39 -1.42
C HIS A 305 20.54 7.74 -0.04
N ASP A 306 21.38 6.86 0.50
CA ASP A 306 22.04 7.03 1.79
C ASP A 306 22.78 8.38 1.71
N PRO A 307 22.50 9.34 2.60
CA PRO A 307 23.23 10.60 2.66
C PRO A 307 24.75 10.40 2.70
N LEU A 308 25.20 9.29 3.27
CA LEU A 308 26.60 8.84 3.23
C LEU A 308 27.04 8.48 1.82
N MET A 309 26.26 7.70 1.05
CA MET A 309 26.57 7.35 -0.34
C MET A 309 26.58 8.56 -1.27
N SER A 310 25.65 9.49 -1.06
CA SER A 310 25.60 10.77 -1.78
C SER A 310 26.82 11.66 -1.50
N ALA A 311 27.36 11.58 -0.28
CA ALA A 311 28.61 12.26 0.08
C ALA A 311 29.84 11.58 -0.57
N LEU A 312 29.80 10.26 -0.81
CA LEU A 312 30.86 9.51 -1.48
C LEU A 312 30.95 9.77 -2.98
N ASP A 313 29.84 10.12 -3.64
CA ASP A 313 29.82 10.43 -5.09
C ASP A 313 30.73 11.60 -5.48
N ASN A 314 31.07 12.48 -4.53
CA ASN A 314 32.00 13.60 -4.73
C ASN A 314 33.48 13.21 -4.54
N LEU A 315 33.77 11.97 -4.17
CA LEU A 315 35.13 11.45 -3.92
C LEU A 315 35.61 10.59 -5.08
N ASN A 316 36.93 10.46 -5.25
CA ASN A 316 37.45 9.58 -6.29
C ASN A 316 37.25 8.10 -5.92
N HIS A 317 37.17 7.22 -6.92
CA HIS A 317 36.86 5.79 -6.74
C HIS A 317 37.79 5.06 -5.74
N VAL A 318 39.04 5.50 -5.58
CA VAL A 318 39.97 4.91 -4.60
C VAL A 318 39.57 5.33 -3.18
N GLN A 319 39.26 6.61 -2.97
CA GLN A 319 38.76 7.14 -1.70
C GLN A 319 37.39 6.56 -1.32
N GLN A 320 36.51 6.37 -2.30
CA GLN A 320 35.21 5.71 -2.10
C GLN A 320 35.41 4.29 -1.56
N LEU A 321 36.26 3.49 -2.20
CA LEU A 321 36.57 2.13 -1.74
C LEU A 321 37.22 2.09 -0.36
N GLU A 322 38.13 3.03 -0.06
CA GLU A 322 38.75 3.14 1.26
C GLU A 322 37.73 3.49 2.36
N ILE A 323 36.78 4.37 2.07
CA ILE A 323 35.73 4.74 3.02
C ILE A 323 34.72 3.60 3.19
N ILE A 324 34.31 2.94 2.10
CA ILE A 324 33.40 1.79 2.14
C ILE A 324 34.04 0.65 2.96
N HIS A 325 35.31 0.34 2.71
CA HIS A 325 36.03 -0.66 3.51
C HIS A 325 36.19 -0.22 4.97
N GLY A 326 36.54 1.05 5.23
CA GLY A 326 36.66 1.58 6.58
C GLY A 326 35.34 1.59 7.36
N TYR A 327 34.22 1.83 6.68
CA TYR A 327 32.88 1.76 7.25
C TYR A 327 32.48 0.32 7.58
N ASN A 328 32.70 -0.61 6.65
CA ASN A 328 32.40 -2.02 6.86
C ASN A 328 33.26 -2.64 7.97
N ASP A 329 34.54 -2.28 8.06
CA ASP A 329 35.44 -2.69 9.13
C ASP A 329 34.96 -2.13 10.48
N MET A 330 34.65 -0.82 10.54
CA MET A 330 34.12 -0.19 11.76
C MET A 330 32.79 -0.82 12.20
N LYS A 331 31.88 -1.09 11.26
CA LYS A 331 30.59 -1.74 11.51
C LYS A 331 30.79 -3.15 12.08
N THR A 332 31.73 -3.91 11.52
CA THR A 332 32.04 -5.27 11.99
C THR A 332 32.66 -5.26 13.38
N GLU A 333 33.64 -4.38 13.63
CA GLU A 333 34.29 -4.28 14.94
C GLU A 333 33.33 -3.75 16.03
N LEU A 334 32.43 -2.82 15.69
CA LEU A 334 31.39 -2.34 16.60
C LEU A 334 30.38 -3.45 16.91
N LYS A 335 29.98 -4.22 15.90
CA LYS A 335 29.10 -5.38 16.07
C LYS A 335 29.73 -6.43 16.99
N ASP A 336 30.99 -6.79 16.76
CA ASP A 336 31.71 -7.75 17.60
C ASP A 336 31.88 -7.26 19.04
N PHE A 337 32.18 -5.96 19.21
CA PHE A 337 32.24 -5.33 20.52
C PHE A 337 30.90 -5.45 21.25
N LEU A 338 29.79 -5.07 20.62
CA LEU A 338 28.46 -5.12 21.24
C LEU A 338 27.96 -6.56 21.47
N GLN A 339 28.33 -7.50 20.58
CA GLN A 339 28.02 -8.92 20.74
C GLN A 339 28.63 -9.50 22.04
N SER A 340 29.80 -8.99 22.46
CA SER A 340 30.40 -9.39 23.74
C SER A 340 29.53 -9.00 24.94
N PHE A 341 28.92 -7.81 24.93
CA PHE A 341 27.99 -7.36 25.98
C PHE A 341 26.69 -8.17 25.98
N ALA A 342 26.16 -8.48 24.80
CA ALA A 342 24.97 -9.34 24.67
C ALA A 342 25.23 -10.76 25.20
N SER A 343 26.41 -11.33 24.93
CA SER A 343 26.80 -12.66 25.43
C SER A 343 27.05 -12.70 26.94
N GLU A 344 27.44 -11.57 27.53
CA GLU A 344 27.69 -11.42 28.97
C GLU A 344 26.46 -10.92 29.75
N GLY A 345 25.36 -10.61 29.07
CA GLY A 345 24.14 -10.07 29.67
C GLY A 345 24.33 -8.68 30.30
N LYS A 346 25.26 -7.88 29.78
CA LYS A 346 25.59 -6.55 30.30
C LYS A 346 24.89 -5.46 29.50
N VAL A 347 24.38 -4.45 30.22
CA VAL A 347 23.81 -3.24 29.62
C VAL A 347 24.93 -2.36 29.11
N VAL A 348 24.82 -1.88 27.87
CA VAL A 348 25.77 -0.96 27.25
C VAL A 348 25.52 0.45 27.76
N THR A 349 26.56 1.12 28.26
CA THR A 349 26.49 2.50 28.74
C THR A 349 27.13 3.48 27.74
N PRO A 350 26.83 4.79 27.82
CA PRO A 350 27.48 5.79 26.97
C PRO A 350 29.01 5.81 27.10
N ASP A 351 29.55 5.44 28.27
CA ASP A 351 30.98 5.37 28.50
C ASP A 351 31.64 4.18 27.78
N ASP A 352 30.94 3.06 27.62
CA ASP A 352 31.43 1.90 26.85
C ASP A 352 31.58 2.24 25.37
N ILE A 353 30.64 3.01 24.82
CA ILE A 353 30.70 3.50 23.44
C ILE A 353 31.83 4.51 23.27
N ARG A 354 31.99 5.46 24.22
CA ARG A 354 33.12 6.40 24.21
C ARG A 354 34.46 5.65 24.23
N GLN A 355 34.58 4.65 25.10
CA GLN A 355 35.79 3.86 25.23
C GLN A 355 36.10 3.05 23.96
N PHE A 356 35.08 2.49 23.30
CA PHE A 356 35.26 1.82 22.00
C PHE A 356 35.87 2.76 20.96
N PHE A 357 35.30 3.96 20.78
CA PHE A 357 35.81 4.92 19.80
C PHE A 357 37.20 5.47 20.16
N GLU A 358 37.51 5.65 21.44
CA GLU A 358 38.86 6.02 21.91
C GLU A 358 39.89 4.91 21.62
N GLN A 359 39.54 3.64 21.87
CA GLN A 359 40.37 2.50 21.53
C GLN A 359 40.60 2.41 20.02
N GLN A 360 39.57 2.63 19.20
CA GLN A 360 39.69 2.63 17.75
C GLN A 360 40.61 3.74 17.20
N GLN A 361 40.50 4.95 17.76
CA GLN A 361 41.37 6.06 17.38
C GLN A 361 42.84 5.81 17.78
N SER A 362 43.08 5.18 18.93
CA SER A 362 44.44 4.81 19.36
C SER A 362 45.06 3.71 18.48
N ARG A 363 44.28 2.71 18.05
CA ARG A 363 44.72 1.65 17.12
C ARG A 363 45.04 2.20 15.72
N LYS A 364 44.25 3.17 15.21
CA LYS A 364 44.53 3.85 13.94
C LYS A 364 45.85 4.66 13.99
N ARG A 365 46.07 5.44 15.06
CA ARG A 365 47.33 6.19 15.25
C ARG A 365 48.58 5.31 15.30
N GLY A 366 48.48 4.09 15.83
CA GLY A 366 49.59 3.13 15.85
C GLY A 366 49.92 2.49 14.50
N ARG A 367 48.93 2.38 13.59
CA ARG A 367 49.11 1.85 12.22
C ARG A 367 49.81 2.85 11.29
N ASP A 368 49.50 4.14 11.44
CA ASP A 368 50.12 5.21 10.63
C ASP A 368 51.59 5.46 10.99
N ASP A 369 51.97 5.20 12.26
CA ASP A 369 53.36 5.38 12.75
C ASP A 369 54.27 4.21 12.38
N ALA A 370 53.71 3.00 12.20
CA ALA A 370 54.44 1.82 11.74
C ALA A 370 54.82 1.87 10.24
N GLY A 371 54.18 2.73 9.44
CA GLY A 371 54.42 2.89 8.00
C GLY A 371 55.60 3.78 7.61
N ARG A 372 56.32 4.40 8.58
CA ARG A 372 57.40 5.36 8.30
C ARG A 372 58.83 4.87 8.51
N PHE A 373 59.04 3.57 8.75
CA PHE A 373 60.39 3.01 8.90
C PHE A 373 60.86 2.20 7.69
N TYR A 374 61.35 2.90 6.65
CA TYR A 374 62.44 2.40 5.82
C TYR A 374 63.40 3.58 5.54
N PRO A 375 64.68 3.54 5.99
CA PRO A 375 65.69 4.50 5.55
C PRO A 375 66.13 4.17 4.13
N THR A 376 66.51 5.25 3.43
CA THR A 376 67.12 5.35 2.10
C THR A 376 68.19 4.31 1.76
#